data_AF-A0A958QU77-F1
#
_entry.id   AF-A0A958QU77-F1
#
_cell.length_a   1.000
_cell.length_b   1.000
_cell.length_c   1.000
_cell.angle_alpha   90.00
_cell.angle_beta   90.00
_cell.angle_gamma   90.00
#
_symmetry.space_group_name_H-M   'P 1'
#
loop_
_entity.id
_entity.type
_entity.pdbx_description
1 polymer ?
#
loop_
_entity_poly.entity_id
_entity_poly.type
_entity_poly.pdbx_seq_one_letter_code
_entity_poly.pdbx_strand_id
1 'polypeptide(L)'
;MIPIPIDDLINGMTTPVDLFVRLSETKYILIAKEGSQTQKDRLSTYKNKRLDYLWTPYSSYYKLTRQNIAIAGVAVTKSHLNQDTKTKFIATAANSVYEQLEEIGISKDTYENVRQISEATVALVQNHRD
;
A
#
# COMPACT_ATOMS: atom_id res chain seq x y z
N MET A 1 -4.51 10.46 11.67
CA MET A 1 -4.74 9.10 11.12
C MET A 1 -4.78 9.25 9.62
N ILE A 2 -4.12 8.36 8.87
CA ILE A 2 -4.12 8.39 7.41
C ILE A 2 -5.06 7.27 6.92
N PRO A 3 -5.99 7.56 5.99
CA PRO A 3 -6.81 6.52 5.35
C PRO A 3 -5.96 5.66 4.42
N ILE A 4 -6.25 4.37 4.36
CA ILE A 4 -5.62 3.40 3.46
C ILE A 4 -6.76 2.74 2.69
N PRO A 5 -6.81 2.86 1.35
CA PRO A 5 -7.76 2.10 0.55
C PRO A 5 -7.63 0.60 0.84
N ILE A 6 -8.74 -0.10 1.08
CA ILE A 6 -8.67 -1.56 1.34
C ILE A 6 -8.04 -2.30 0.14
N ASP A 7 -8.21 -1.76 -1.07
CA ASP A 7 -7.61 -2.30 -2.29
C ASP A 7 -6.08 -2.25 -2.34
N ASP A 8 -5.46 -1.36 -1.56
CA ASP A 8 -4.01 -1.26 -1.46
C ASP A 8 -3.42 -2.28 -0.48
N LEU A 9 -4.27 -3.00 0.27
CA LEU A 9 -3.83 -4.05 1.18
C LEU A 9 -3.69 -5.39 0.46
N ILE A 10 -2.47 -5.92 0.49
CA ILE A 10 -2.15 -7.17 -0.17
C ILE A 10 -2.54 -8.35 0.73
N ASN A 11 -3.48 -9.17 0.26
CA ASN A 11 -3.98 -10.35 0.96
C ASN A 11 -2.86 -11.38 1.23
N GLY A 12 -2.90 -12.00 2.42
CA GLY A 12 -1.96 -13.06 2.80
C GLY A 12 -0.58 -12.56 3.24
N MET A 13 -0.34 -11.25 3.22
CA MET A 13 0.90 -10.64 3.70
C MET A 13 0.79 -10.15 5.13
N THR A 14 1.92 -10.02 5.81
CA THR A 14 1.96 -9.36 7.11
C THR A 14 1.78 -7.84 6.94
N THR A 15 0.82 -7.26 7.67
CA THR A 15 0.65 -5.81 7.70
C THR A 15 1.79 -5.17 8.52
N PRO A 16 2.47 -4.14 8.01
CA PRO A 16 3.59 -3.49 8.70
C PRO A 16 3.11 -2.40 9.66
N VAL A 17 1.79 -2.22 9.76
CA VAL A 17 1.14 -1.19 10.57
C VAL A 17 -0.10 -1.74 11.27
N ASP A 18 -0.47 -1.09 12.37
CA ASP A 18 -1.79 -1.25 12.97
C ASP A 18 -2.87 -0.70 12.02
N LEU A 19 -3.96 -1.44 11.86
CA LEU A 19 -5.10 -1.10 11.02
C LEU A 19 -6.34 -0.88 11.87
N PHE A 20 -7.04 0.22 11.60
CA PHE A 20 -8.20 0.66 12.35
C PHE A 20 -9.42 0.85 11.43
N VAL A 21 -10.61 0.62 11.96
CA VAL A 21 -11.88 1.07 11.38
C VAL A 21 -12.29 2.36 12.10
N ARG A 22 -12.66 3.38 11.33
CA ARG A 22 -13.20 4.63 11.87
C ARG A 22 -14.70 4.47 12.14
N LEU A 23 -15.15 4.75 13.37
CA LEU A 23 -16.57 4.74 13.75
C LEU A 23 -17.19 6.13 13.76
N SER A 24 -16.39 7.14 14.06
CA SER A 24 -16.77 8.55 14.04
C SER A 24 -15.52 9.40 13.80
N GLU A 25 -15.66 10.73 13.83
CA GLU A 25 -14.53 11.60 13.55
C GLU A 25 -13.31 11.38 14.46
N THR A 26 -13.57 11.00 15.71
CA THR A 26 -12.57 10.84 16.78
C THR A 26 -12.43 9.42 17.29
N LYS A 27 -13.28 8.48 16.85
CA LYS A 27 -13.30 7.09 17.34
C LYS A 27 -12.79 6.12 16.30
N TYR A 28 -11.80 5.32 16.70
CA TYR A 28 -11.15 4.31 15.89
C TYR A 28 -11.09 2.99 16.67
N ILE A 29 -11.39 1.87 15.99
CA ILE A 29 -11.26 0.52 16.55
C ILE A 29 -10.14 -0.20 15.83
N LEU A 30 -9.17 -0.69 16.59
CA LEU A 30 -8.11 -1.56 16.08
C LEU A 30 -8.69 -2.89 15.61
N ILE A 31 -8.42 -3.26 14.36
CA ILE A 31 -8.91 -4.51 13.77
C ILE A 31 -7.80 -5.49 13.39
N ALA A 32 -6.56 -5.00 13.23
CA ALA A 32 -5.37 -5.81 13.01
C ALA A 32 -4.15 -5.09 13.58
N LYS A 33 -3.28 -5.83 14.27
CA LYS A 33 -2.01 -5.30 14.76
C LYS A 33 -0.92 -5.40 13.71
N GLU A 34 0.08 -4.52 13.78
CA GLU A 34 1.36 -4.68 13.09
C GLU A 34 1.89 -6.13 13.27
N GLY A 35 2.34 -6.73 12.18
CA GLY A 35 2.79 -8.12 12.10
C GLY A 35 1.67 -9.14 11.88
N SER A 36 0.40 -8.76 11.97
CA SER A 36 -0.72 -9.68 11.69
C SER A 36 -0.80 -10.01 10.20
N GLN A 37 -1.16 -11.24 9.85
CA GLN A 37 -1.47 -11.56 8.45
C GLN A 37 -2.79 -10.92 8.02
N THR A 38 -2.80 -10.30 6.84
CA THR A 38 -4.01 -9.82 6.19
C THR A 38 -4.84 -11.03 5.73
N GLN A 39 -6.04 -11.17 6.30
CA GLN A 39 -6.96 -12.24 5.93
C GLN A 39 -7.94 -11.74 4.89
N LYS A 40 -7.96 -12.40 3.72
CA LYS A 40 -8.84 -12.07 2.61
C LYS A 40 -10.31 -11.99 3.05
N ASP A 41 -10.75 -12.95 3.86
CA ASP A 41 -12.13 -13.04 4.34
C ASP A 41 -12.51 -11.86 5.26
N ARG A 42 -11.55 -11.33 6.03
CA ARG A 42 -11.78 -10.15 6.87
C ARG A 42 -11.83 -8.88 6.03
N LEU A 43 -10.91 -8.71 5.08
CA LEU A 43 -10.90 -7.54 4.18
C LEU A 43 -12.15 -7.49 3.31
N SER A 44 -12.60 -8.63 2.77
CA SER A 44 -13.87 -8.72 2.03
C SER A 44 -15.08 -8.43 2.90
N THR A 45 -15.07 -8.84 4.17
CA THR A 45 -16.15 -8.52 5.12
C THR A 45 -16.27 -7.01 5.34
N TYR A 46 -15.16 -6.27 5.42
CA TYR A 46 -15.19 -4.81 5.56
C TYR A 46 -15.70 -4.13 4.30
N LYS A 47 -15.28 -4.57 3.11
CA LYS A 47 -15.84 -4.07 1.84
C LYS A 47 -17.35 -4.32 1.73
N ASN A 48 -17.81 -5.49 2.14
CA ASN A 48 -19.24 -5.82 2.17
C ASN A 48 -20.04 -4.92 3.13
N LYS A 49 -19.38 -4.34 4.14
CA LYS A 49 -19.94 -3.31 5.02
C LYS A 49 -19.80 -1.87 4.50
N ARG A 50 -19.44 -1.70 3.22
CA ARG A 50 -19.20 -0.40 2.55
C ARG A 50 -18.09 0.41 3.21
N LEU A 51 -17.09 -0.26 3.77
CA LEU A 51 -15.87 0.39 4.21
C LEU A 51 -14.89 0.36 3.04
N ASP A 52 -14.59 1.52 2.47
CA ASP A 52 -13.61 1.66 1.40
C ASP A 52 -12.19 1.84 1.95
N TYR A 53 -12.07 2.32 3.19
CA TYR A 53 -10.82 2.68 3.83
C TYR A 53 -10.64 2.03 5.21
N LEU A 54 -9.42 1.61 5.49
CA LEU A 54 -8.91 1.41 6.84
C LEU A 54 -8.03 2.59 7.22
N TRP A 55 -7.62 2.66 8.48
CA TRP A 55 -6.89 3.81 9.00
C TRP A 55 -5.64 3.35 9.73
N THR A 56 -4.58 4.15 9.69
CA THR A 56 -3.36 3.92 10.46
C THR A 56 -2.84 5.21 11.08
N PRO A 57 -2.05 5.15 12.17
CA PRO A 57 -1.37 6.32 12.70
C PRO A 57 -0.44 6.92 11.66
N TYR A 58 -0.42 8.26 11.58
CA TYR A 58 0.46 9.00 10.67
C TYR A 58 1.93 8.59 10.82
N SER A 59 2.37 8.42 12.06
CA SER A 59 3.72 7.99 12.41
C SER A 59 4.07 6.58 11.93
N SER A 60 3.11 5.77 11.49
CA SER A 60 3.34 4.40 11.05
C SER A 60 3.23 4.23 9.53
N TYR A 61 2.60 5.19 8.84
CA TYR A 61 2.28 5.09 7.42
C TYR A 61 3.51 4.85 6.53
N TYR A 62 4.66 5.44 6.87
CA TYR A 62 5.92 5.23 6.14
C TYR A 62 6.31 3.74 6.03
N LYS A 63 5.93 2.89 7.01
CA LYS A 63 6.22 1.45 6.99
C LYS A 63 5.43 0.76 5.88
N LEU A 64 4.18 1.16 5.67
CA LEU A 64 3.33 0.67 4.59
C LEU A 64 3.90 1.09 3.24
N THR A 65 4.24 2.37 3.06
CA THR A 65 4.83 2.87 1.81
C THR A 65 6.11 2.12 1.45
N ARG A 66 7.02 1.93 2.42
CA ARG A 66 8.26 1.16 2.21
C ARG A 66 8.00 -0.29 1.83
N GLN A 67 7.02 -0.94 2.45
CA GLN A 67 6.65 -2.31 2.10
C GLN A 67 6.09 -2.40 0.68
N ASN A 68 5.18 -1.49 0.30
CA ASN A 68 4.58 -1.47 -1.03
C ASN A 68 5.62 -1.25 -2.13
N ILE A 69 6.57 -0.33 -1.92
CA ILE A 69 7.69 -0.11 -2.86
C ILE A 69 8.56 -1.36 -2.97
N ALA A 70 8.91 -2.00 -1.86
CA ALA A 70 9.69 -3.23 -1.88
C ALA A 70 8.98 -4.35 -2.65
N ILE A 71 7.67 -4.51 -2.45
CA ILE A 71 6.85 -5.50 -3.17
C ILE A 71 6.82 -5.18 -4.66
N ALA A 72 6.58 -3.92 -5.05
CA ALA A 72 6.59 -3.51 -6.45
C ALA A 72 7.95 -3.80 -7.11
N GLY A 73 9.05 -3.44 -6.44
CA GLY A 73 10.41 -3.72 -6.92
C GLY A 73 10.65 -5.21 -7.13
N VAL A 74 10.23 -6.06 -6.18
CA VAL A 74 10.32 -7.53 -6.33
C VAL A 74 9.43 -8.01 -7.47
N ALA A 75 8.17 -7.57 -7.54
CA ALA A 75 7.19 -8.04 -8.51
C ALA A 75 7.61 -7.79 -9.96
N VAL A 76 8.21 -6.63 -10.25
CA VAL A 76 8.70 -6.28 -11.60
C VAL A 76 9.74 -7.28 -12.09
N THR A 77 10.60 -7.79 -11.20
CA THR A 77 11.66 -8.75 -11.54
C THR A 77 11.18 -10.18 -11.73
N LYS A 78 9.94 -10.52 -11.31
CA LYS A 78 9.43 -11.90 -11.39
C LYS A 78 8.83 -12.18 -12.76
N SER A 79 9.44 -13.10 -13.50
CA SER A 79 8.96 -13.53 -14.83
C SER A 79 7.62 -14.27 -14.80
N HIS A 80 7.29 -14.96 -13.70
CA HIS A 80 6.07 -15.75 -13.58
C HIS A 80 4.81 -14.90 -13.26
N LEU A 81 4.97 -13.62 -12.88
CA LEU A 81 3.84 -12.73 -12.67
C LEU A 81 3.43 -12.11 -14.01
N ASN A 82 2.12 -12.13 -14.30
CA ASN A 82 1.59 -11.48 -15.50
C ASN A 82 1.67 -9.94 -15.38
N GLN A 83 1.58 -9.27 -16.52
CA GLN A 83 1.74 -7.81 -16.60
C GLN A 83 0.68 -7.06 -15.79
N ASP A 84 -0.57 -7.54 -15.78
CA ASP A 84 -1.65 -6.93 -15.01
C ASP A 84 -1.34 -6.92 -13.51
N THR A 85 -0.78 -8.02 -13.00
CA THR A 85 -0.39 -8.14 -11.59
C THR A 85 0.77 -7.21 -11.25
N LYS A 86 1.78 -7.14 -12.13
CA LYS A 86 2.90 -6.19 -11.96
C LYS A 86 2.44 -4.74 -11.96
N THR A 87 1.54 -4.40 -12.88
CA THR A 87 0.94 -3.07 -13.00
C THR A 87 0.19 -2.70 -11.73
N LYS A 88 -0.62 -3.62 -11.18
CA LYS A 88 -1.34 -3.39 -9.92
C LYS A 88 -0.39 -3.10 -8.75
N PHE A 89 0.69 -3.86 -8.59
CA PHE A 89 1.64 -3.62 -7.51
C PHE A 89 2.35 -2.27 -7.64
N ILE A 90 2.77 -1.88 -8.86
CA ILE A 90 3.36 -0.56 -9.09
C ILE A 90 2.33 0.55 -8.82
N ALA A 91 1.09 0.40 -9.30
CA ALA A 91 0.05 1.41 -9.08
C ALA A 91 -0.24 1.62 -7.58
N THR A 92 -0.38 0.54 -6.81
CA THR A 92 -0.55 0.60 -5.36
C THR A 92 0.64 1.28 -4.68
N ALA A 93 1.88 0.93 -5.05
CA ALA A 93 3.07 1.58 -4.50
C ALA A 93 3.14 3.06 -4.87
N ALA A 94 2.79 3.44 -6.10
CA ALA A 94 2.74 4.84 -6.52
C ALA A 94 1.71 5.63 -5.73
N ASN A 95 0.50 5.10 -5.56
CA ASN A 95 -0.54 5.74 -4.75
C ASN A 95 -0.06 5.96 -3.31
N SER A 96 0.58 4.96 -2.70
CA SER A 96 1.14 5.11 -1.34
C SER A 96 2.22 6.18 -1.24
N VAL A 97 3.00 6.41 -2.30
CA VAL A 97 4.00 7.48 -2.35
C VAL A 97 3.34 8.84 -2.54
N TYR A 98 2.31 8.95 -3.37
CA TYR A 98 1.55 10.18 -3.55
C TYR A 98 0.82 10.59 -2.26
N GLU A 99 0.12 9.67 -1.61
CA GLU A 99 -0.50 9.92 -0.30
C GLU A 99 0.55 10.32 0.75
N GLN A 100 1.73 9.69 0.73
CA GLN A 100 2.83 10.09 1.61
C GLN A 100 3.26 11.54 1.32
N LEU A 101 3.39 11.93 0.06
CA LEU A 101 3.73 13.31 -0.31
C LEU A 101 2.66 14.32 0.09
N GLU A 102 1.38 13.99 -0.09
CA GLU A 102 0.26 14.89 0.24
C GLU A 102 0.08 15.07 1.74
N GLU A 103 0.13 13.98 2.51
CA GLU A 103 -0.10 14.00 3.95
C GLU A 103 1.15 14.42 4.74
N ILE A 104 2.34 14.00 4.30
CA ILE A 104 3.61 14.20 5.05
C ILE A 104 4.47 15.33 4.48
N GLY A 105 4.33 15.63 3.20
CA GLY A 105 5.17 16.62 2.50
C GLY A 105 6.51 16.06 2.03
N ILE A 106 7.33 16.94 1.45
CA ILE A 106 8.62 16.57 0.86
C ILE A 106 9.67 16.40 1.95
N SER A 107 10.24 15.21 2.01
CA SER A 107 11.40 14.82 2.80
C SER A 107 12.40 14.03 1.94
N LYS A 108 13.59 13.76 2.47
CA LYS A 108 14.56 12.87 1.82
C LYS A 108 13.96 11.48 1.56
N ASP A 109 13.24 10.94 2.54
CA ASP A 109 12.63 9.62 2.44
C ASP A 109 11.55 9.57 1.34
N THR A 110 10.66 10.57 1.29
CA THR A 110 9.65 10.64 0.22
C THR A 110 10.28 10.84 -1.14
N TYR A 111 11.37 11.62 -1.24
CA TYR A 111 12.10 11.80 -2.49
C TYR A 111 12.70 10.48 -3.00
N GLU A 112 13.37 9.72 -2.14
CA GLU A 112 13.91 8.41 -2.50
C GLU A 112 12.80 7.43 -2.91
N ASN A 113 11.66 7.45 -2.20
CA ASN A 113 10.49 6.65 -2.56
C ASN A 113 9.93 7.00 -3.95
N VAL A 114 9.81 8.29 -4.27
CA VAL A 114 9.38 8.79 -5.60
C VAL A 114 10.35 8.34 -6.68
N ARG A 115 11.65 8.42 -6.41
CA ARG A 115 12.67 7.97 -7.35
C ARG A 115 12.54 6.48 -7.64
N GLN A 116 12.45 5.64 -6.62
CA GLN A 116 12.34 4.19 -6.76
C GLN A 116 11.09 3.78 -7.55
N ILE A 117 9.93 4.39 -7.27
CA ILE A 117 8.71 4.05 -7.97
C ILE A 117 8.73 4.52 -9.43
N SER A 118 9.39 5.65 -9.72
CA SER A 118 9.60 6.14 -11.08
C SER A 118 10.47 5.18 -11.89
N GLU A 119 11.58 4.72 -11.30
CA GLU A 119 12.48 3.72 -11.92
C GLU A 119 11.74 2.40 -12.19
N ALA A 120 10.95 1.91 -11.24
CA ALA A 120 10.13 0.70 -11.41
C ALA A 120 9.06 0.85 -12.51
N THR A 121 8.43 2.02 -12.61
CA THR A 121 7.44 2.32 -13.65
C THR A 121 8.07 2.32 -15.04
N VAL A 122 9.24 2.95 -15.19
CA VAL A 122 9.99 2.93 -16.45
C VAL A 122 10.35 1.50 -16.85
N ALA A 123 10.86 0.70 -15.90
CA ALA A 123 11.20 -0.70 -16.15
C ALA A 123 9.97 -1.53 -16.59
N LEU A 124 8.79 -1.31 -15.98
CA LEU A 124 7.56 -2.00 -16.38
C LEU A 124 7.16 -1.68 -17.82
N VAL A 125 7.25 -0.42 -18.22
CA VAL A 125 6.89 0.04 -19.57
C VAL A 125 7.90 -0.47 -20.61
N GLN A 126 9.19 -0.49 -20.28
CA GLN A 126 10.23 -1.01 -21.19
C GLN A 126 10.05 -2.52 -21.41
N ASN A 127 9.78 -3.28 -20.35
CA ASN A 127 9.53 -4.72 -20.44
C ASN A 127 8.20 -5.09 -21.11
N HIS A 128 7.35 -4.10 -21.44
CA HIS A 128 6.09 -4.34 -22.17
C HIS A 128 6.28 -4.32 -23.70
N ARG A 129 7.45 -3.87 -24.19
CA ARG A 129 7.73 -3.74 -25.64
C ARG A 129 8.36 -4.99 -26.27
N ASP A 130 8.61 -6.03 -25.48
CA ASP A 130 9.08 -7.36 -25.90
C ASP A 130 7.98 -8.42 -25.69
#